data_AF-Q24YH4-F1
#
_entry.id   AF-Q24YH4-F1
#
_cell.length_a   1.000
_cell.length_b   1.000
_cell.length_c   1.000
_cell.angle_alpha   90.00
_cell.angle_beta   90.00
_cell.angle_gamma   90.00
#
_symmetry.space_group_name_H-M   'P 1'
#
loop_
_entity.id
_entity.type
_entity.pdbx_description
1 polymer ?
#
loop_
_entity_poly.entity_id
_entity_poly.type
_entity_poly.pdbx_seq_one_letter_code
_entity_poly.pdbx_strand_id
1 'polypeptide(L)'
;MNDLSTERTPQVIAAEITMITRQTRKILLASAVEIGRRLKEAKSLVNHGEWEKWLEESVRYSLSTARRLMQLYEEYGASFPDEPGLSNHAPVRDLTYTQALLLLGLPGEEREEFLAQNDVTGMTKLELQQALKDRDLAKQESEEIQQENKALKKGLEGINNAISSLMVQSLLPENAQRESPAAGASSSVGSTGSAPWKVMPPCRRITSKQK
;
A
#
# COMPACT_ATOMS: atom_id res chain seq x y z
N MET A 1 49.05 39.32 -8.21
CA MET A 1 47.80 38.58 -8.41
C MET A 1 46.76 39.32 -7.61
N ASN A 2 45.82 40.00 -8.27
CA ASN A 2 44.76 40.71 -7.57
C ASN A 2 43.87 39.68 -6.90
N ASP A 3 43.89 39.70 -5.58
CA ASP A 3 42.87 39.11 -4.74
C ASP A 3 41.58 39.84 -5.08
N LEU A 4 40.78 39.24 -5.99
CA LEU A 4 39.44 39.69 -6.30
C LEU A 4 38.65 39.55 -5.01
N SER A 5 38.69 40.60 -4.18
CA SER A 5 37.83 40.76 -3.03
C SER A 5 36.41 40.76 -3.55
N THR A 6 35.82 39.57 -3.66
CA THR A 6 34.40 39.38 -3.92
C THR A 6 33.69 40.16 -2.82
N GLU A 7 33.11 41.30 -3.20
CA GLU A 7 32.40 42.16 -2.29
C GLU A 7 31.37 41.30 -1.54
N ARG A 8 31.49 41.25 -0.20
CA ARG A 8 30.68 40.37 0.63
C ARG A 8 29.25 40.92 0.71
N THR A 9 28.45 40.58 -0.29
CA THR A 9 27.02 40.94 -0.32
C THR A 9 26.18 39.90 0.41
N PRO A 10 25.03 40.29 1.01
CA PRO A 10 24.08 39.33 1.59
C PRO A 10 23.66 38.21 0.62
N GLN A 11 23.60 38.49 -0.68
CA GLN A 11 23.24 37.53 -1.73
C GLN A 11 24.33 36.46 -1.92
N VAL A 12 25.61 36.86 -1.92
CA VAL A 12 26.74 35.92 -1.97
C VAL A 12 26.74 35.03 -0.73
N ILE A 13 26.54 35.61 0.47
CA ILE A 13 26.47 34.86 1.73
C ILE A 13 25.30 33.87 1.71
N ALA A 14 24.13 34.29 1.22
CA ALA A 14 22.97 33.40 1.08
C ALA A 14 23.28 32.21 0.15
N ALA A 15 23.91 32.44 -0.99
CA ALA A 15 24.31 31.39 -1.91
C ALA A 15 25.32 30.41 -1.29
N GLU A 16 26.30 30.91 -0.52
CA GLU A 16 27.25 30.10 0.24
C GLU A 16 26.54 29.21 1.27
N ILE A 17 25.63 29.78 2.07
CA ILE A 17 24.83 29.05 3.07
C ILE A 17 24.00 27.96 2.39
N THR A 18 23.33 28.27 1.28
CA THR A 18 22.54 27.29 0.53
C THR A 18 23.42 26.17 -0.04
N MET A 19 24.61 26.50 -0.53
CA MET A 19 25.58 25.52 -1.02
C MET A 19 26.02 24.56 0.09
N ILE A 20 26.47 25.10 1.24
CA ILE A 20 26.90 24.33 2.41
C ILE A 20 25.77 23.43 2.91
N THR A 21 24.55 23.98 2.97
CA THR A 21 23.36 23.23 3.38
C THR A 21 23.09 22.05 2.45
N ARG A 22 23.16 22.26 1.13
CA ARG A 22 22.96 21.21 0.13
C ARG A 22 24.03 20.12 0.24
N GLN A 23 25.30 20.50 0.36
CA GLN A 23 26.41 19.56 0.52
C GLN A 23 26.27 18.73 1.80
N THR A 24 25.95 19.38 2.92
CA THR A 24 25.76 18.71 4.22
C THR A 24 24.64 17.67 4.16
N ARG A 25 23.53 17.98 3.48
CA ARG A 25 22.42 17.03 3.28
C ARG A 25 22.85 15.77 2.52
N LYS A 26 23.62 15.94 1.44
CA LYS A 26 24.15 14.81 0.65
C LYS A 26 25.11 13.96 1.46
N ILE A 27 26.04 14.60 2.19
CA ILE A 27 26.99 13.91 3.06
C ILE A 27 26.24 13.10 4.13
N LEU A 28 25.21 13.69 4.75
CA LEU A 28 24.43 13.03 5.78
C LEU A 28 23.72 11.76 5.26
N LEU A 29 23.08 11.83 4.09
CA LEU A 29 22.44 10.65 3.50
C LEU A 29 23.47 9.57 3.15
N ALA A 30 24.57 9.93 2.49
CA ALA A 30 25.64 8.99 2.16
C ALA A 30 26.22 8.32 3.42
N SER A 31 26.44 9.12 4.48
CA SER A 31 26.95 8.62 5.77
C SER A 31 25.95 7.66 6.42
N ALA A 32 24.65 7.97 6.38
CA ALA A 32 23.62 7.10 6.93
C ALA A 32 23.53 5.75 6.21
N VAL A 33 23.63 5.76 4.88
CA VAL A 33 23.69 4.54 4.06
C VAL A 33 24.94 3.72 4.42
N GLU A 34 26.09 4.36 4.55
CA GLU A 34 27.33 3.67 4.88
C GLU A 34 27.31 3.08 6.30
N ILE A 35 26.75 3.79 7.28
CA ILE A 35 26.52 3.24 8.62
C ILE A 35 25.60 2.02 8.53
N GLY A 36 24.54 2.08 7.74
CA GLY A 36 23.65 0.95 7.46
C GLY A 36 24.38 -0.29 6.96
N ARG A 37 25.33 -0.10 6.03
CA ARG A 37 26.19 -1.17 5.52
C ARG A 37 27.02 -1.81 6.63
N ARG A 38 27.69 -1.01 7.45
CA ARG A 38 28.50 -1.50 8.59
C ARG A 38 27.66 -2.20 9.65
N LEU A 39 26.43 -1.73 9.88
CA LEU A 39 25.51 -2.38 10.80
C LEU A 39 25.09 -3.77 10.30
N LYS A 40 24.88 -3.95 8.98
CA LYS A 40 24.61 -5.29 8.41
C LYS A 40 25.81 -6.23 8.56
N GLU A 41 27.01 -5.72 8.31
CA GLU A 41 28.26 -6.46 8.51
C GLU A 41 28.40 -6.89 9.98
N ALA A 42 28.29 -5.96 10.92
CA ALA A 42 28.37 -6.24 12.36
C ALA A 42 27.30 -7.25 12.80
N LYS A 43 26.06 -7.12 12.31
CA LYS A 43 24.96 -8.04 12.65
C LYS A 43 25.23 -9.49 12.22
N SER A 44 26.06 -9.71 11.19
CA SER A 44 26.47 -11.06 10.77
C SER A 44 27.55 -11.68 11.67
N LEU A 45 28.23 -10.87 12.46
CA LEU A 45 29.35 -11.27 13.34
C LEU A 45 28.92 -11.38 14.81
N VAL A 46 27.89 -10.63 15.22
CA VAL A 46 27.37 -10.65 16.60
C VAL A 46 26.51 -11.90 16.82
N ASN A 47 26.71 -12.59 17.94
CA ASN A 47 25.96 -13.78 18.28
C ASN A 47 24.45 -13.51 18.41
N HIS A 48 23.64 -14.54 18.16
CA HIS A 48 22.21 -14.48 18.36
C HIS A 48 21.86 -14.06 19.80
N GLY A 49 20.96 -13.07 19.94
CA GLY A 49 20.53 -12.55 21.23
C GLY A 49 21.39 -11.41 21.80
N GLU A 50 22.61 -11.20 21.32
CA GLU A 50 23.49 -10.14 21.82
C GLU A 50 23.39 -8.82 21.02
N TRP A 51 22.66 -8.84 19.90
CA TRP A 51 22.58 -7.72 18.96
C TRP A 51 22.11 -6.40 19.58
N GLU A 52 21.04 -6.43 20.38
CA GLU A 52 20.47 -5.21 20.98
C GLU A 52 21.42 -4.59 22.01
N LYS A 53 22.02 -5.43 22.87
CA LYS A 53 23.03 -5.01 23.84
C LYS A 53 24.27 -4.43 23.13
N TRP A 54 24.73 -5.08 22.08
CA TRP A 54 25.88 -4.61 21.30
C TRP A 54 25.62 -3.22 20.69
N LEU A 55 24.41 -2.98 20.17
CA LEU A 55 24.03 -1.68 19.62
C LEU A 55 24.09 -0.56 20.66
N GLU A 56 23.57 -0.81 21.87
CA GLU A 56 23.54 0.17 22.95
C GLU A 56 24.96 0.47 23.46
N GLU A 57 25.76 -0.56 23.72
CA GLU A 57 27.08 -0.42 24.34
C GLU A 57 28.15 0.06 23.35
N SER A 58 28.14 -0.42 22.11
CA SER A 58 29.24 -0.18 21.15
C SER A 58 29.03 1.08 20.31
N VAL A 59 27.80 1.34 19.86
CA VAL A 59 27.49 2.44 18.94
C VAL A 59 26.41 3.39 19.45
N ARG A 60 25.85 3.14 20.63
CA ARG A 60 24.81 3.96 21.29
C ARG A 60 23.57 4.16 20.42
N TYR A 61 23.16 3.12 19.69
CA TYR A 61 21.96 3.15 18.87
C TYR A 61 20.83 2.36 19.49
N SER A 62 19.61 2.85 19.30
CA SER A 62 18.42 2.03 19.50
C SER A 62 18.27 1.01 18.36
N LEU A 63 17.56 -0.09 18.65
CA LEU A 63 17.20 -1.07 17.63
C LEU A 63 16.45 -0.45 16.44
N SER A 64 15.59 0.54 16.70
CA SER A 64 14.80 1.23 15.67
C SER A 64 15.68 2.09 14.75
N THR A 65 16.66 2.80 15.31
CA THR A 65 17.63 3.59 14.52
C THR A 65 18.50 2.67 13.67
N ALA A 66 19.05 1.60 14.26
CA ALA A 66 19.86 0.63 13.53
C ALA A 66 19.07 -0.01 12.37
N ARG A 67 17.82 -0.40 12.61
CA ARG A 67 16.94 -0.97 11.57
C ARG A 67 16.73 0.01 10.41
N ARG A 68 16.41 1.27 10.70
CA ARG A 68 16.20 2.29 9.66
C ARG A 68 17.45 2.52 8.81
N LEU A 69 18.63 2.60 9.45
CA LEU A 69 19.90 2.77 8.75
C LEU A 69 20.23 1.55 7.87
N MET A 70 20.03 0.33 8.38
CA MET A 70 20.20 -0.89 7.58
C MET A 70 19.25 -0.93 6.38
N GLN A 71 17.99 -0.53 6.54
CA GLN A 71 17.02 -0.42 5.45
C GLN A 71 17.42 0.63 4.41
N LEU A 72 17.94 1.79 4.84
CA LEU A 72 18.48 2.79 3.91
C LEU A 72 19.58 2.20 3.03
N TYR A 73 20.45 1.37 3.60
CA TYR A 73 21.49 0.70 2.82
C TYR A 73 20.91 -0.36 1.86
N GLU A 74 19.94 -1.16 2.30
CA GLU A 74 19.30 -2.16 1.44
C GLU A 74 18.67 -1.54 0.20
N GLU A 75 18.01 -0.40 0.37
CA GLU A 75 17.25 0.25 -0.71
C GLU A 75 18.08 1.21 -1.54
N TYR A 76 19.03 1.93 -0.92
CA TYR A 76 19.79 3.00 -1.58
C TYR A 76 21.28 2.71 -1.71
N GLY A 77 21.79 1.61 -1.18
CA GLY A 77 23.23 1.28 -1.19
C GLY A 77 23.84 1.28 -2.59
N ALA A 78 23.11 0.80 -3.60
CA ALA A 78 23.56 0.82 -5.00
C ALA A 78 23.73 2.24 -5.57
N SER A 79 23.07 3.24 -4.98
CA SER A 79 23.18 4.65 -5.39
C SER A 79 24.43 5.34 -4.82
N PHE A 80 25.09 4.71 -3.84
CA PHE A 80 26.30 5.21 -3.19
C PHE A 80 27.44 4.18 -3.31
N PRO A 81 27.90 3.84 -4.54
CA PRO A 81 29.02 2.93 -4.70
C PRO A 81 30.30 3.52 -4.11
N ASP A 82 31.19 2.65 -3.61
CA ASP A 82 32.52 3.01 -3.11
C ASP A 82 33.38 3.70 -4.20
N GLU A 83 33.11 3.38 -5.48
CA GLU A 83 33.77 3.99 -6.64
C GLU A 83 32.94 5.14 -7.25
N PRO A 84 33.46 6.38 -7.29
CA PRO A 84 32.77 7.52 -7.86
C PRO A 84 32.68 7.41 -9.40
N GLY A 85 31.58 6.87 -9.92
CA GLY A 85 31.31 6.88 -11.36
C GLY A 85 30.32 5.85 -11.90
N LEU A 86 29.87 4.88 -11.10
CA LEU A 86 29.05 3.76 -11.59
C LEU A 86 27.52 3.90 -11.35
N SER A 87 27.06 4.94 -10.66
CA SER A 87 25.65 5.01 -10.24
C SER A 87 24.76 5.69 -11.30
N ASN A 88 23.86 4.94 -11.93
CA ASN A 88 22.79 5.49 -12.78
C ASN A 88 21.62 6.12 -11.98
N HIS A 89 21.67 6.06 -10.64
CA HIS A 89 20.59 6.54 -9.75
C HIS A 89 20.83 7.98 -9.26
N ALA A 90 21.03 8.92 -10.19
CA ALA A 90 21.18 10.34 -9.87
C ALA A 90 20.05 10.92 -8.97
N PRO A 91 18.76 10.57 -9.14
CA PRO A 91 17.68 11.15 -8.34
C PRO A 91 17.81 10.86 -6.84
N VAL A 92 18.32 9.67 -6.50
CA VAL A 92 18.45 9.22 -5.10
C VAL A 92 19.57 9.97 -4.38
N ARG A 93 20.65 10.33 -5.09
CA ARG A 93 21.81 11.03 -4.50
C ARG A 93 21.52 12.46 -4.09
N ASP A 94 20.46 13.05 -4.63
CA ASP A 94 20.03 14.41 -4.35
C ASP A 94 18.96 14.49 -3.25
N LEU A 95 18.48 13.35 -2.77
CA LEU A 95 17.57 13.29 -1.63
C LEU A 95 18.25 13.71 -0.33
N THR A 96 17.45 14.25 0.58
CA THR A 96 17.83 14.43 1.98
C THR A 96 17.59 13.14 2.76
N TYR A 97 18.30 12.98 3.88
CA TYR A 97 18.09 11.87 4.83
C TYR A 97 16.61 11.67 5.20
N THR A 98 15.89 12.76 5.48
CA THR A 98 14.48 12.70 5.85
C THR A 98 13.59 12.24 4.70
N GLN A 99 13.83 12.72 3.47
CA GLN A 99 13.07 12.29 2.30
C GLN A 99 13.31 10.81 2.00
N ALA A 100 14.58 10.37 2.04
CA ALA A 100 14.94 8.98 1.83
C ALA A 100 14.25 8.05 2.85
N LEU A 101 14.20 8.44 4.12
CA LEU A 101 13.47 7.70 5.16
C LEU A 101 11.96 7.66 4.94
N LEU A 102 11.34 8.76 4.51
CA LEU A 102 9.90 8.79 4.22
C LEU A 102 9.55 7.85 3.07
N LEU A 103 10.39 7.82 2.04
CA LEU A 103 10.23 6.94 0.88
C LEU A 103 10.46 5.45 1.18
N LEU A 104 11.08 5.08 2.31
CA LEU A 104 11.14 3.68 2.76
C LEU A 104 9.76 3.12 3.13
N GLY A 105 8.74 3.96 3.31
CA GLY A 105 7.35 3.51 3.48
C GLY A 105 6.77 2.89 2.21
N LEU A 106 7.43 3.06 1.06
CA LEU A 106 7.00 2.54 -0.23
C LEU A 106 7.76 1.27 -0.62
N PRO A 107 7.10 0.31 -1.28
CA PRO A 107 7.81 -0.78 -1.95
C PRO A 107 8.71 -0.21 -3.05
N GLY A 108 9.80 -0.93 -3.37
CA GLY A 108 10.85 -0.45 -4.28
C GLY A 108 10.32 0.03 -5.64
N GLU A 109 9.45 -0.76 -6.27
CA GLU A 109 8.85 -0.44 -7.58
C GLU A 109 8.04 0.88 -7.54
N GLU A 110 7.15 1.04 -6.55
CA GLU A 110 6.37 2.27 -6.40
C GLU A 110 7.23 3.48 -6.02
N ARG A 111 8.36 3.25 -5.33
CA ARG A 111 9.29 4.31 -4.96
C ARG A 111 9.97 4.88 -6.19
N GLU A 112 10.43 4.03 -7.10
CA GLU A 112 11.03 4.44 -8.36
C GLU A 112 10.03 5.19 -9.23
N GLU A 113 8.80 4.69 -9.34
CA GLU A 113 7.72 5.38 -10.05
C GLU A 113 7.42 6.75 -9.44
N PHE A 114 7.33 6.83 -8.10
CA PHE A 114 7.08 8.09 -7.40
C PHE A 114 8.20 9.11 -7.66
N LEU A 115 9.46 8.68 -7.62
CA LEU A 115 10.63 9.53 -7.92
C LEU A 115 10.70 9.96 -9.39
N ALA A 116 10.17 9.16 -10.32
CA ALA A 116 10.11 9.52 -11.73
C ALA A 116 9.01 10.56 -12.03
N GLN A 117 7.89 10.50 -11.30
CA GLN A 117 6.75 11.39 -11.50
C GLN A 117 6.83 12.71 -10.71
N ASN A 118 7.61 12.74 -9.63
CA ASN A 118 7.65 13.88 -8.70
C ASN A 118 9.08 14.42 -8.52
N ASP A 119 9.23 15.75 -8.50
CA ASP A 119 10.48 16.38 -8.04
C ASP A 119 10.56 16.36 -6.51
N VAL A 120 10.90 15.19 -5.96
CA VAL A 120 11.05 14.99 -4.52
C VAL A 120 12.19 15.83 -3.95
N THR A 121 13.21 16.17 -4.75
CA THR A 121 14.37 16.94 -4.27
C THR A 121 13.98 18.36 -3.87
N GLY A 122 13.02 18.96 -4.59
CA GLY A 122 12.44 20.27 -4.30
C GLY A 122 11.41 20.27 -3.16
N MET A 123 10.82 19.12 -2.82
CA MET A 123 9.76 19.03 -1.80
C MET A 123 10.29 19.21 -0.38
N THR A 124 9.59 20.01 0.41
CA THR A 124 9.75 20.02 1.86
C THR A 124 9.27 18.69 2.45
N LYS A 125 9.67 18.42 3.70
CA LYS A 125 9.21 17.25 4.45
C LYS A 125 7.66 17.15 4.47
N LEU A 126 6.99 18.28 4.70
CA LEU A 126 5.54 18.32 4.82
C LEU A 126 4.85 18.07 3.48
N GLU A 127 5.35 18.67 2.41
CA GLU A 127 4.85 18.43 1.05
C GLU A 127 5.02 16.97 0.64
N LEU A 128 6.18 16.37 0.91
CA LEU A 128 6.40 14.94 0.63
C LEU A 128 5.44 14.06 1.45
N GLN A 129 5.23 14.37 2.74
CA GLN A 129 4.28 13.62 3.55
C GLN A 129 2.84 13.76 3.03
N GLN A 130 2.47 14.93 2.53
CA GLN A 130 1.15 15.15 1.95
C GLN A 130 1.00 14.40 0.63
N ALA A 131 1.98 14.50 -0.28
CA ALA A 131 1.96 13.79 -1.56
C ALA A 131 1.85 12.27 -1.39
N LEU A 132 2.55 11.70 -0.40
CA LEU A 132 2.44 10.27 -0.09
C LEU A 132 1.04 9.90 0.40
N LYS A 133 0.43 10.73 1.26
CA LYS A 133 -0.95 10.51 1.74
C LYS A 133 -1.99 10.64 0.64
N ASP A 134 -1.89 11.67 -0.20
CA ASP A 134 -2.83 11.92 -1.29
C ASP A 134 -2.79 10.75 -2.29
N ARG A 135 -1.59 10.24 -2.57
CA ARG A 135 -1.40 9.03 -3.37
C ARG A 135 -2.03 7.79 -2.73
N ASP A 136 -1.83 7.57 -1.43
CA ASP A 136 -2.41 6.43 -0.71
C ASP A 136 -3.94 6.44 -0.76
N LEU A 137 -4.54 7.62 -0.57
CA LEU A 137 -5.99 7.82 -0.69
C LEU A 137 -6.47 7.55 -2.11
N ALA A 138 -5.81 8.12 -3.12
CA ALA A 138 -6.16 7.89 -4.52
C ALA A 138 -6.06 6.41 -4.91
N LYS A 139 -5.04 5.71 -4.41
CA LYS A 139 -4.86 4.27 -4.65
C LYS A 139 -6.00 3.47 -4.03
N GLN A 140 -6.35 3.75 -2.77
CA GLN A 140 -7.47 3.11 -2.08
C GLN A 140 -8.80 3.34 -2.81
N GLU A 141 -9.10 4.59 -3.19
CA GLU A 141 -10.31 4.92 -3.94
C GLU A 141 -10.35 4.17 -5.29
N SER A 142 -9.21 4.10 -6.00
CA SER A 142 -9.12 3.36 -7.26
C SER A 142 -9.38 1.86 -7.08
N GLU A 143 -8.87 1.28 -5.99
CA GLU A 143 -9.05 -0.14 -5.66
C GLU A 143 -10.52 -0.43 -5.30
N GLU A 144 -11.17 0.45 -4.53
CA GLU A 144 -12.60 0.36 -4.21
C GLU A 144 -13.47 0.44 -5.48
N ILE A 145 -13.19 1.42 -6.35
CA ILE A 145 -13.87 1.56 -7.64
C ILE A 145 -13.64 0.33 -8.53
N GLN A 146 -12.43 -0.22 -8.56
CA GLN A 146 -12.13 -1.43 -9.33
C GLN A 146 -12.88 -2.66 -8.79
N GLN A 147 -12.99 -2.79 -7.47
CA GLN A 147 -13.76 -3.87 -6.84
C GLN A 147 -15.25 -3.75 -7.14
N GLU A 148 -15.82 -2.56 -7.03
CA GLU A 148 -17.23 -2.31 -7.39
C GLU A 148 -17.49 -2.61 -8.87
N ASN A 149 -16.64 -2.12 -9.76
CA ASN A 149 -16.73 -2.41 -11.19
C ASN A 149 -16.65 -3.92 -11.49
N LYS A 150 -15.78 -4.64 -10.78
CA LYS A 150 -15.68 -6.10 -10.91
C LYS A 150 -16.96 -6.81 -10.43
N ALA A 151 -17.55 -6.34 -9.32
CA ALA A 151 -18.81 -6.87 -8.81
C ALA A 151 -19.98 -6.62 -9.77
N LEU A 152 -20.10 -5.39 -10.31
CA LEU A 152 -21.11 -5.02 -11.29
C LEU A 152 -20.97 -5.84 -12.58
N LYS A 153 -19.76 -6.01 -13.11
CA LYS A 153 -19.49 -6.86 -14.28
C LYS A 153 -19.94 -8.30 -14.07
N LYS A 154 -19.62 -8.88 -12.90
CA LYS A 154 -20.07 -10.24 -12.55
C LYS A 154 -21.60 -10.33 -12.43
N GLY A 155 -22.24 -9.30 -11.88
CA GLY A 155 -23.70 -9.20 -11.80
C GLY A 155 -24.35 -9.16 -13.19
N LEU A 156 -23.81 -8.34 -14.11
CA LEU A 156 -24.25 -8.26 -15.50
C LEU A 156 -24.11 -9.60 -16.23
N GLU A 157 -22.98 -10.29 -16.06
CA GLU A 157 -22.76 -11.61 -16.63
C GLU A 157 -23.77 -12.64 -16.10
N GLY A 158 -24.06 -12.60 -14.79
CA GLY A 158 -25.10 -13.41 -14.17
C GLY A 158 -26.50 -13.16 -14.74
N ILE A 159 -26.87 -11.89 -14.94
CA ILE A 159 -28.15 -11.50 -15.55
C ILE A 159 -28.20 -11.96 -17.01
N ASN A 160 -27.13 -11.76 -17.78
CA ASN A 160 -27.05 -12.18 -19.18
C ASN A 160 -27.22 -13.70 -19.33
N ASN A 161 -26.61 -14.47 -18.43
CA ASN A 161 -26.77 -15.93 -18.40
C ASN A 161 -28.21 -16.34 -18.04
N ALA A 162 -28.86 -15.62 -17.10
CA ALA A 162 -30.26 -15.86 -16.75
C ALA A 162 -31.21 -15.53 -17.90
N ILE A 163 -31.00 -14.41 -18.61
CA ILE A 163 -31.77 -14.03 -19.81
C ILE A 163 -31.60 -15.08 -20.90
N SER A 164 -30.37 -15.55 -21.14
CA SER A 164 -30.08 -16.59 -22.14
C SER A 164 -30.81 -17.89 -21.80
N SER A 165 -30.79 -18.31 -20.53
CA SER A 165 -31.54 -19.48 -20.06
C SER A 165 -33.05 -19.30 -20.24
N LEU A 166 -33.61 -18.14 -19.90
CA LEU A 166 -35.03 -17.84 -20.09
C LEU A 166 -35.44 -17.83 -21.57
N MET A 167 -34.62 -17.26 -22.47
CA MET A 167 -34.87 -17.28 -23.91
C MET A 167 -34.92 -18.71 -24.45
N VAL A 168 -33.97 -19.57 -24.05
CA VAL A 168 -33.95 -20.98 -24.44
C VAL A 168 -35.21 -21.71 -23.94
N GLN A 169 -35.65 -21.42 -22.71
CA GLN A 169 -36.88 -21.97 -22.14
C GLN A 169 -38.14 -21.52 -22.90
N SER A 170 -38.13 -20.29 -23.45
CA SER A 170 -39.27 -19.68 -24.16
C SER A 170 -39.37 -20.12 -25.64
N LEU A 171 -38.33 -20.73 -26.19
CA LEU A 171 -38.26 -21.23 -27.57
C LEU A 171 -38.65 -22.72 -27.71
N LEU A 172 -39.05 -23.38 -26.61
CA LEU A 172 -39.57 -24.75 -26.65
C LEU A 172 -41.05 -24.73 -27.11
N PRO A 173 -41.45 -25.56 -28.10
CA PRO A 173 -42.79 -25.51 -28.65
C PRO A 173 -43.83 -25.95 -27.62
N GLU A 174 -44.82 -25.08 -27.38
CA GLU A 174 -46.01 -25.33 -26.56
C GLU A 174 -46.91 -26.34 -27.29
N ASN A 175 -46.71 -27.64 -27.10
CA ASN A 175 -47.74 -28.62 -27.42
C ASN A 175 -47.62 -29.93 -26.64
N ALA A 176 -48.79 -30.54 -26.40
CA ALA A 176 -49.07 -31.83 -25.76
C ALA A 176 -49.09 -31.78 -24.20
N GLN A 177 -50.20 -31.96 -23.46
CA GLN A 177 -51.45 -32.67 -23.71
C GLN A 177 -52.61 -32.04 -22.91
N ARG A 178 -53.71 -31.68 -23.59
CA ARG A 178 -55.06 -31.85 -23.03
C ARG A 178 -55.46 -33.29 -23.35
N GLU A 179 -55.71 -34.11 -22.34
CA GLU A 179 -56.72 -35.18 -22.40
C GLU A 179 -56.94 -35.78 -20.99
N SER A 180 -58.15 -35.57 -20.49
CA SER A 180 -58.86 -36.42 -19.53
C SER A 180 -60.00 -37.08 -20.33
N PRO A 181 -60.45 -38.33 -20.03
CA PRO A 181 -61.29 -38.54 -18.84
C PRO A 181 -61.30 -39.93 -18.16
N ALA A 182 -61.69 -39.89 -16.88
CA ALA A 182 -62.70 -40.70 -16.16
C ALA A 182 -62.52 -42.21 -15.81
N ALA A 183 -62.61 -42.41 -14.48
CA ALA A 183 -63.49 -43.33 -13.75
C ALA A 183 -63.03 -44.77 -13.39
N GLY A 184 -63.06 -45.06 -12.08
CA GLY A 184 -63.03 -46.41 -11.52
C GLY A 184 -62.61 -46.45 -10.05
N ALA A 185 -63.55 -46.17 -9.14
CA ALA A 185 -63.35 -46.14 -7.69
C ALA A 185 -63.19 -47.54 -7.07
N SER A 186 -62.44 -47.66 -5.97
CA SER A 186 -62.89 -48.34 -4.74
C SER A 186 -61.99 -48.05 -3.53
N SER A 187 -62.66 -47.96 -2.40
CA SER A 187 -62.29 -47.39 -1.10
C SER A 187 -61.59 -48.35 -0.14
N SER A 188 -60.77 -47.82 0.78
CA SER A 188 -60.76 -48.31 2.17
C SER A 188 -60.28 -47.24 3.16
N VAL A 189 -61.05 -47.10 4.23
CA VAL A 189 -60.95 -46.15 5.34
C VAL A 189 -59.81 -46.47 6.31
N GLY A 190 -59.14 -45.44 6.84
CA GLY A 190 -58.26 -45.53 8.00
C GLY A 190 -57.98 -44.14 8.57
N SER A 191 -58.36 -43.92 9.83
CA SER A 191 -58.57 -42.61 10.45
C SER A 191 -57.40 -42.15 11.34
N THR A 192 -57.38 -40.84 11.61
CA THR A 192 -56.77 -40.09 12.73
C THR A 192 -55.30 -39.64 12.65
N GLY A 193 -55.09 -38.33 12.87
CA GLY A 193 -53.78 -37.75 13.18
C GLY A 193 -53.57 -36.30 12.74
N SER A 194 -54.33 -35.36 13.29
CA SER A 194 -54.16 -33.91 13.08
C SER A 194 -53.05 -33.34 13.97
N ALA A 195 -52.09 -32.59 13.40
CA ALA A 195 -51.38 -31.53 14.11
C ALA A 195 -50.77 -30.49 13.13
N PRO A 196 -50.72 -29.19 13.50
CA PRO A 196 -50.64 -28.09 12.55
C PRO A 196 -49.27 -27.39 12.48
N TRP A 197 -49.10 -26.61 11.42
CA TRP A 197 -47.93 -25.79 11.09
C TRP A 197 -47.52 -24.83 12.22
N LYS A 198 -46.25 -24.90 12.65
CA LYS A 198 -45.63 -23.87 13.49
C LYS A 198 -45.14 -22.71 12.62
N VAL A 199 -45.87 -21.61 12.67
CA VAL A 199 -45.44 -20.28 12.24
C VAL A 199 -44.34 -19.78 13.19
N MET A 200 -43.18 -19.39 12.63
CA MET A 200 -42.12 -18.72 13.37
C MET A 200 -42.44 -17.22 13.55
N PRO A 201 -42.11 -16.60 14.70
CA PRO A 201 -42.49 -15.23 15.02
C PRO A 201 -41.52 -14.19 14.43
N PRO A 202 -41.97 -12.91 14.27
CA PRO A 202 -41.11 -11.81 13.84
C PRO A 202 -40.19 -11.30 14.97
N CYS A 203 -38.96 -10.92 14.62
CA CYS A 203 -37.96 -10.32 15.51
C CYS A 203 -38.46 -9.03 16.18
N ARG A 204 -38.25 -8.94 17.50
CA ARG A 204 -38.57 -7.76 18.32
C ARG A 204 -37.62 -6.60 18.02
N ARG A 205 -38.24 -5.42 17.96
CA ARG A 205 -37.67 -4.07 18.00
C ARG A 205 -36.96 -3.84 19.33
N ILE A 206 -35.66 -3.53 19.30
CA ILE A 206 -34.89 -3.07 20.47
C ILE A 206 -35.20 -1.58 20.67
N THR A 207 -35.81 -1.24 21.80
CA THR A 207 -35.85 0.13 22.31
C THR A 207 -34.84 0.24 23.45
N SER A 208 -33.74 0.96 23.22
CA SER A 208 -32.85 1.42 24.29
C SER A 208 -33.20 2.88 24.64
N LYS A 209 -33.82 3.07 25.80
CA LYS A 209 -33.88 4.33 26.54
C LYS A 209 -33.03 4.16 27.79
N GLN A 210 -32.14 5.11 28.07
CA GLN A 210 -31.35 5.42 29.27
C GLN A 210 -29.91 5.75 28.82
N LYS A 211 -29.22 6.78 29.29
CA LYS A 211 -29.48 7.84 30.29
C LYS A 211 -28.48 8.95 30.00
#